data_AF-A0A2D6N1H0-F1
#
_entry.id   AF-A0A2D6N1H0-F1
#
_cell.length_a   1.000
_cell.length_b   1.000
_cell.length_c   1.000
_cell.angle_alpha   90.00
_cell.angle_beta   90.00
_cell.angle_gamma   90.00
#
_symmetry.space_group_name_H-M   'P 1'
#
loop_
_entity.id
_entity.type
_entity.pdbx_description
1 polymer ?
#
loop_
_entity_poly.entity_id
_entity_poly.type
_entity_poly.pdbx_seq_one_letter_code
_entity_poly.pdbx_strand_id
1 'polypeptide(L)'
;MRWISALLRNRAPHQLHPLDQRDPNQPAGSRKRTRHVRPITGRPPHGADREGSNRSGVEPVATPLRAVRGREYQLLTQAHRARNRGRSRAAIRLYRRILVENPSNLEVALRVAPMLAWAGEAFEAWQLYRRAALEFARTRQYTECLAVYREACRFVPHEFEAWRLCAELQLKMKKPDGAFETLIDGRMNFGGPQTRAQAIALLTRAREIEPWDDTLLLDLAELYVKNDQSDLALELLSTLSCRLSGPRLRRVRRLQLRLTLAPRFLLLWLRAFRHTETEATLPLVDRMPAEEIEIPQLRRVSGSSG
;
A
#
# COMPACT_ATOMS: atom_id res chain seq x y z
N MET A 1 -25.82 32.00 -19.17
CA MET A 1 -26.41 30.66 -19.00
C MET A 1 -25.39 29.80 -18.24
N ARG A 2 -25.12 30.07 -16.96
CA ARG A 2 -25.75 29.52 -15.74
C ARG A 2 -25.70 27.97 -15.66
N TRP A 3 -25.32 27.50 -14.46
CA TRP A 3 -25.34 26.14 -13.89
C TRP A 3 -24.05 25.29 -14.08
N ILE A 4 -23.29 24.80 -13.09
CA ILE A 4 -23.23 24.92 -11.61
C ILE A 4 -21.77 24.71 -11.19
N SER A 5 -21.30 25.56 -10.29
CA SER A 5 -20.11 25.40 -9.45
C SER A 5 -20.56 25.23 -8.01
N ALA A 6 -20.29 24.09 -7.35
CA ALA A 6 -20.28 23.92 -5.89
C ALA A 6 -20.03 22.45 -5.50
N LEU A 7 -18.88 22.14 -4.91
CA LEU A 7 -18.77 21.15 -3.81
C LEU A 7 -17.36 21.12 -3.23
N LEU A 8 -17.06 22.13 -2.42
CA LEU A 8 -16.04 22.09 -1.38
C LEU A 8 -16.67 22.57 -0.07
N ARG A 9 -16.31 21.88 1.03
CA ARG A 9 -16.53 22.20 2.46
C ARG A 9 -17.87 21.80 3.07
N ASN A 10 -17.84 20.74 3.88
CA ASN A 10 -17.99 20.80 5.35
C ASN A 10 -18.34 19.42 5.89
N ARG A 11 -17.46 18.80 6.69
CA ARG A 11 -17.89 17.94 7.80
C ARG A 11 -16.72 17.66 8.75
N ALA A 12 -16.74 18.37 9.86
CA ALA A 12 -16.21 17.98 11.16
C ALA A 12 -17.26 18.45 12.20
N PRO A 13 -17.13 18.10 13.49
CA PRO A 13 -17.35 16.78 14.06
C PRO A 13 -18.51 16.81 15.09
N HIS A 14 -19.31 15.74 15.18
CA HIS A 14 -20.27 15.62 16.27
C HIS A 14 -19.64 14.92 17.48
N GLN A 15 -19.53 15.66 18.58
CA GLN A 15 -19.40 15.14 19.93
C GLN A 15 -20.79 14.73 20.44
N LEU A 16 -20.91 13.54 21.03
CA LEU A 16 -21.93 13.22 22.03
C LEU A 16 -21.31 12.34 23.14
N HIS A 17 -21.81 12.58 24.35
CA HIS A 17 -21.35 12.18 25.68
C HIS A 17 -21.45 10.67 25.98
N PRO A 18 -20.88 10.19 27.11
CA PRO A 18 -20.71 8.79 27.46
C PRO A 18 -21.93 8.21 28.17
N LEU A 19 -22.24 6.94 27.88
CA LEU A 19 -23.16 6.14 28.68
C LEU A 19 -22.38 5.10 29.49
N ASP A 20 -22.52 5.29 30.79
CA ASP A 20 -22.28 4.40 31.91
C ASP A 20 -23.08 3.09 31.72
N GLN A 21 -22.39 1.96 31.59
CA GLN A 21 -22.98 0.63 31.79
C GLN A 21 -22.03 -0.20 32.65
N ARG A 22 -22.40 -0.32 33.92
CA ARG A 22 -21.85 -1.25 34.90
C ARG A 22 -22.31 -2.65 34.56
N ASP A 23 -21.38 -3.57 34.34
CA ASP A 23 -21.69 -5.00 34.31
C ASP A 23 -21.67 -5.60 35.73
N PRO A 24 -22.72 -6.34 36.13
CA PRO A 24 -22.90 -6.89 37.47
C PRO A 24 -22.42 -8.34 37.54
N ASN A 25 -21.11 -8.59 37.52
CA ASN A 25 -20.60 -9.93 37.81
C ASN A 25 -19.21 -9.91 38.45
N GLN A 26 -19.18 -9.53 39.73
CA GLN A 26 -18.11 -9.88 40.66
C GLN A 26 -18.70 -10.71 41.81
N PRO A 27 -18.22 -11.94 42.07
CA PRO A 27 -18.42 -12.57 43.35
C PRO A 27 -17.35 -12.10 44.36
N ALA A 28 -17.85 -11.75 45.53
CA ALA A 28 -17.08 -11.35 46.69
C ALA A 28 -16.36 -12.52 47.37
N GLY A 29 -15.14 -12.27 47.84
CA GLY A 29 -14.69 -12.73 49.15
C GLY A 29 -14.08 -14.12 49.27
N SER A 30 -12.76 -14.16 49.52
CA SER A 30 -12.20 -15.10 50.50
C SER A 30 -10.89 -14.55 51.09
N ARG A 31 -10.96 -14.19 52.37
CA ARG A 31 -9.83 -13.85 53.23
C ARG A 31 -9.00 -15.11 53.54
N LYS A 32 -7.72 -14.84 53.81
CA LYS A 32 -6.86 -15.34 54.91
C LYS A 32 -5.56 -15.97 54.38
N ARG A 33 -4.42 -15.34 54.68
CA ARG A 33 -3.50 -15.76 55.76
C ARG A 33 -2.19 -14.99 55.67
N THR A 34 -1.98 -14.19 56.70
CA THR A 34 -0.69 -13.69 57.16
C THR A 34 0.24 -14.85 57.53
N ARG A 35 1.51 -14.78 57.11
CA ARG A 35 2.61 -15.39 57.87
C ARG A 35 3.81 -14.47 57.87
N HIS A 36 4.09 -13.95 59.07
CA HIS A 36 5.36 -13.35 59.46
C HIS A 36 6.50 -14.35 59.31
N VAL A 37 7.63 -13.88 58.79
CA VAL A 37 8.95 -14.47 59.06
C VAL A 37 9.89 -13.33 59.44
N ARG A 38 10.50 -13.48 60.62
CA ARG A 38 11.47 -12.57 61.25
C ARG A 38 12.91 -12.95 60.83
N PRO A 39 13.91 -12.09 61.12
CA PRO A 39 15.17 -12.02 60.39
C PRO A 39 16.27 -12.90 60.99
N ILE A 40 17.32 -13.19 60.20
CA ILE A 40 18.57 -13.78 60.69
C ILE A 40 19.74 -12.87 60.33
N THR A 41 20.50 -12.58 61.38
CA THR A 41 21.73 -11.80 61.49
C THR A 41 22.94 -12.52 60.88
N GLY A 42 23.88 -11.76 60.29
CA GLY A 42 25.22 -12.25 59.97
C GLY A 42 26.17 -11.11 59.60
N ARG A 43 27.10 -10.77 60.51
CA ARG A 43 28.26 -9.88 60.32
C ARG A 43 29.43 -10.65 59.63
N PRO A 44 30.54 -9.99 59.22
CA PRO A 44 31.36 -10.35 58.05
C PRO A 44 32.69 -11.01 58.44
N PRO A 45 33.62 -11.17 57.48
CA PRO A 45 35.03 -11.03 57.80
C PRO A 45 35.77 -9.98 56.97
N HIS A 46 36.80 -9.46 57.64
CA HIS A 46 37.80 -8.48 57.24
C HIS A 46 38.88 -9.06 56.30
N GLY A 47 39.52 -8.15 55.53
CA GLY A 47 40.83 -8.30 54.91
C GLY A 47 40.77 -8.15 53.39
N ALA A 48 41.67 -7.46 52.68
CA ALA A 48 42.78 -6.59 53.02
C ALA A 48 43.19 -5.85 51.70
N ASP A 49 43.91 -4.74 51.87
CA ASP A 49 44.97 -4.22 50.97
C ASP A 49 44.68 -3.58 49.60
N ARG A 50 44.87 -2.25 49.61
CA ARG A 50 45.86 -1.41 48.89
C ARG A 50 45.83 -1.23 47.36
N GLU A 51 46.07 0.04 47.04
CA GLU A 51 46.80 0.61 45.89
C GLU A 51 46.07 0.82 44.55
N GLY A 52 45.66 2.08 44.36
CA GLY A 52 46.25 2.95 43.35
C GLY A 52 45.94 2.67 41.89
N SER A 53 45.00 3.43 41.31
CA SER A 53 45.23 3.99 39.97
C SER A 53 44.27 5.13 39.69
N ASN A 54 44.85 6.33 39.67
CA ASN A 54 44.24 7.53 39.15
C ASN A 54 44.07 7.37 37.63
N ARG A 55 42.85 7.12 37.15
CA ARG A 55 42.49 7.27 35.74
C ARG A 55 41.19 8.04 35.64
N SER A 56 41.34 9.30 35.24
CA SER A 56 40.34 10.11 34.57
C SER A 56 39.76 9.36 33.36
N GLY A 57 38.76 8.52 33.62
CA GLY A 57 37.88 7.96 32.62
C GLY A 57 36.55 8.68 32.76
N VAL A 58 36.19 9.48 31.75
CA VAL A 58 34.81 9.95 31.57
C VAL A 58 33.97 8.68 31.41
N GLU A 59 33.32 8.24 32.48
CA GLU A 59 32.30 7.20 32.36
C GLU A 59 31.23 7.71 31.41
N PRO A 60 30.85 6.96 30.36
CA PRO A 60 29.64 7.28 29.64
C PRO A 60 28.52 7.17 30.67
N VAL A 61 27.88 8.30 30.99
CA VAL A 61 26.72 8.36 31.88
C VAL A 61 25.65 7.44 31.31
N ALA A 62 25.68 6.18 31.73
CA ALA A 62 24.74 5.15 31.35
C ALA A 62 23.42 5.54 32.00
N THR A 63 22.68 6.37 31.28
CA THR A 63 21.38 6.85 31.72
C THR A 63 20.52 5.61 31.94
N PRO A 64 19.99 5.36 33.15
CA PRO A 64 19.29 4.11 33.41
C PRO A 64 18.10 3.99 32.45
N LEU A 65 17.94 2.82 31.83
CA LEU A 65 16.91 2.57 30.80
C LEU A 65 15.49 3.00 31.24
N ARG A 66 15.21 3.01 32.55
CA ARG A 66 13.97 3.57 33.13
C ARG A 66 13.82 5.08 32.94
N ALA A 67 14.89 5.86 33.11
CA ALA A 67 14.85 7.32 32.92
C ALA A 67 14.65 7.69 31.44
N VAL A 68 15.27 6.92 30.52
CA VAL A 68 15.08 7.08 29.07
C VAL A 68 13.62 6.82 28.67
N ARG A 69 13.01 5.72 29.15
CA ARG A 69 11.58 5.41 28.90
C ARG A 69 10.64 6.47 29.49
N GLY A 70 10.97 7.05 30.65
CA GLY A 70 10.21 8.14 31.25
C GLY A 70 10.26 9.43 30.43
N ARG A 71 11.43 9.78 29.88
CA ARG A 71 11.62 10.95 29.03
C ARG A 71 10.91 10.81 27.68
N GLU A 72 10.99 9.65 27.05
CA GLU A 72 10.27 9.34 25.81
C GLU A 72 8.76 9.51 25.98
N TYR A 73 8.19 8.98 27.07
CA TYR A 73 6.77 9.14 27.39
C TYR A 73 6.38 10.62 27.59
N GLN A 74 7.23 11.43 28.23
CA GLN A 74 7.00 12.87 28.36
C GLN A 74 7.05 13.59 27.00
N LEU A 75 8.01 13.25 26.13
CA LEU A 75 8.08 13.81 24.78
C LEU A 75 6.85 13.42 23.96
N LEU A 76 6.38 12.17 24.06
CA LEU A 76 5.20 11.67 23.38
C LEU A 76 3.95 12.45 23.81
N THR A 77 3.73 12.58 25.12
CA THR A 77 2.58 13.33 25.65
C THR A 77 2.63 14.80 25.25
N GLN A 78 3.81 15.42 25.23
CA GLN A 78 3.98 16.79 24.72
C GLN A 78 3.69 16.89 23.21
N ALA A 79 4.15 15.93 22.41
CA ALA A 79 3.90 15.88 20.97
C ALA A 79 2.40 15.73 20.67
N HIS A 80 1.70 14.84 21.39
CA HIS A 80 0.25 14.67 21.29
C HIS A 80 -0.50 15.96 21.67
N ARG A 81 -0.10 16.62 22.76
CA ARG A 81 -0.70 17.91 23.15
C ARG A 81 -0.45 18.99 22.10
N ALA A 82 0.74 19.05 21.51
CA ALA A 82 1.05 20.00 20.44
C ALA A 82 0.23 19.72 19.18
N ARG A 83 0.06 18.44 18.81
CA ARG A 83 -0.78 18.00 17.69
C ARG A 83 -2.23 18.40 17.89
N ASN A 84 -2.80 18.11 19.06
CA ASN A 84 -4.21 18.41 19.36
C ASN A 84 -4.50 19.92 19.38
N ARG A 85 -3.49 20.75 19.63
CA ARG A 85 -3.58 22.23 19.56
C ARG A 85 -3.37 22.77 18.14
N GLY A 86 -3.30 21.92 17.12
CA GLY A 86 -3.03 22.32 15.72
C GLY A 86 -1.60 22.78 15.45
N ARG A 87 -0.67 22.62 16.40
CA ARG A 87 0.74 23.05 16.25
C ARG A 87 1.56 21.95 15.56
N SER A 88 1.20 21.63 14.31
CA SER A 88 1.76 20.49 13.56
C SER A 88 3.29 20.53 13.45
N ARG A 89 3.89 21.69 13.15
CA ARG A 89 5.35 21.85 13.07
C ARG A 89 6.05 21.55 14.41
N ALA A 90 5.47 21.97 15.53
CA ALA A 90 6.04 21.71 16.85
C ALA A 90 5.94 20.23 17.23
N ALA A 91 4.81 19.59 16.91
CA ALA A 91 4.62 18.16 17.11
C ALA A 91 5.61 17.33 16.28
N ILE A 92 5.80 17.66 14.99
CA ILE A 92 6.80 17.00 14.11
C ILE A 92 8.20 17.07 14.73
N ARG A 93 8.62 18.24 15.23
CA ARG A 93 9.94 18.37 15.89
C ARG A 93 10.08 17.48 17.12
N LEU A 94 9.04 17.40 17.97
CA LEU A 94 9.07 16.55 19.15
C LEU A 94 9.12 15.07 18.78
N TYR A 95 8.36 14.66 17.77
CA TYR A 95 8.40 13.29 17.29
C TYR A 95 9.72 12.92 16.61
N ARG A 96 10.33 13.82 15.84
CA ARG A 96 11.68 13.59 15.29
C ARG A 96 12.70 13.34 16.40
N ARG A 97 12.62 14.07 17.52
CA ARG A 97 13.49 13.82 18.69
C ARG A 97 13.30 12.41 19.25
N ILE A 98 12.05 11.96 19.35
CA ILE A 98 11.75 10.59 19.81
C ILE A 98 12.32 9.55 18.83
N LEU A 99 12.20 9.77 17.52
CA LEU A 99 12.76 8.86 16.51
C LEU A 99 14.30 8.88 16.45
N VAL A 100 14.94 9.96 16.91
CA VAL A 100 16.40 9.99 17.08
C VAL A 100 16.82 9.17 18.30
N GLU A 101 16.10 9.30 19.42
CA GLU A 101 16.38 8.53 20.65
C GLU A 101 16.07 7.03 20.46
N ASN A 102 14.90 6.72 19.88
CA ASN A 102 14.42 5.38 19.60
C ASN A 102 13.94 5.25 18.15
N PRO A 103 14.87 4.97 17.21
CA PRO A 103 14.51 4.80 15.81
C PRO A 103 13.44 3.73 15.61
N SER A 104 13.52 2.62 16.35
CA SER A 104 12.66 1.43 16.17
C SER A 104 11.23 1.61 16.66
N ASN A 105 10.84 2.80 17.16
CA ASN A 105 9.49 3.06 17.61
C ASN A 105 8.53 3.22 16.40
N LEU A 106 7.93 2.10 16.00
CA LEU A 106 7.00 2.01 14.87
C LEU A 106 5.73 2.85 15.07
N GLU A 107 5.22 2.91 16.30
CA GLU A 107 4.03 3.68 16.62
C GLU A 107 4.24 5.16 16.30
N VAL A 108 5.38 5.71 16.74
CA VAL A 108 5.73 7.11 16.46
C VAL A 108 5.94 7.33 14.97
N ALA A 109 6.66 6.43 14.29
CA ALA A 109 6.91 6.54 12.87
C ALA A 109 5.61 6.65 12.06
N LEU A 110 4.63 5.77 12.33
CA LEU A 110 3.34 5.77 11.64
C LEU A 110 2.46 6.97 12.00
N ARG A 111 2.58 7.52 13.21
CA ARG A 111 1.85 8.74 13.60
C ARG A 111 2.40 9.99 12.93
N VAL A 112 3.70 10.03 12.68
CA VAL A 112 4.41 11.19 12.11
C VAL A 112 4.35 11.23 10.60
N ALA A 113 4.41 10.08 9.94
CA ALA A 113 4.48 10.00 8.49
C ALA A 113 3.33 10.77 7.77
N PRO A 114 2.05 10.67 8.15
CA PRO A 114 0.99 11.50 7.56
C PRO A 114 1.23 13.00 7.76
N MET A 115 1.76 13.40 8.92
CA MET A 115 2.00 14.79 9.25
C MET A 115 3.13 15.39 8.42
N LEU A 116 4.18 14.59 8.15
CA LEU A 116 5.26 14.96 7.24
C LEU A 116 4.77 15.10 5.80
N ALA A 117 3.93 14.17 5.33
CA ALA A 117 3.33 14.25 3.99
C ALA A 117 2.51 15.53 3.82
N TRP A 118 1.66 15.89 4.80
CA TRP A 118 0.93 17.16 4.79
C TRP A 118 1.81 18.40 4.92
N ALA A 119 2.99 18.27 5.54
CA ALA A 119 3.96 19.35 5.63
C ALA A 119 4.76 19.56 4.32
N GLY A 120 4.56 18.71 3.31
CA GLY A 120 5.31 18.73 2.05
C GLY A 120 6.60 17.89 2.08
N GLU A 121 6.90 17.23 3.19
CA GLU A 121 8.09 16.40 3.39
C GLU A 121 7.80 14.94 2.98
N ALA A 122 7.32 14.76 1.74
CA ALA A 122 6.84 13.50 1.21
C ALA A 122 7.91 12.39 1.21
N PHE A 123 9.16 12.73 0.90
CA PHE A 123 10.26 11.77 0.89
C PHE A 123 10.54 11.19 2.29
N GLU A 124 10.60 12.04 3.32
CA GLU A 124 10.83 11.57 4.70
C GLU A 124 9.63 10.76 5.20
N ALA A 125 8.40 11.19 4.87
CA ALA A 125 7.19 10.42 5.15
C ALA A 125 7.26 9.01 4.55
N TRP A 126 7.69 8.88 3.29
CA TRP A 126 7.88 7.59 2.65
C TRP A 126 8.93 6.73 3.35
N GLN A 127 10.07 7.29 3.75
CA GLN A 127 11.10 6.52 4.47
C GLN A 127 10.56 5.95 5.79
N LEU A 128 9.74 6.72 6.52
CA LEU A 128 9.10 6.22 7.75
C LEU A 128 8.10 5.10 7.47
N TYR A 129 7.25 5.24 6.45
CA TYR A 129 6.31 4.19 6.05
C TYR A 129 7.03 2.91 5.61
N ARG A 130 8.01 3.04 4.73
CA ARG A 130 8.79 1.91 4.20
C ARG A 130 9.49 1.17 5.33
N ARG A 131 10.11 1.90 6.25
CA ARG A 131 10.76 1.32 7.42
C ARG A 131 9.77 0.54 8.28
N ALA A 132 8.62 1.14 8.62
CA ALA A 132 7.63 0.48 9.44
C ALA A 132 7.08 -0.78 8.77
N ALA A 133 6.78 -0.71 7.47
CA ALA A 133 6.32 -1.84 6.69
C ALA A 133 7.37 -2.97 6.62
N LEU A 134 8.65 -2.64 6.50
CA LEU A 134 9.74 -3.64 6.51
C LEU A 134 9.84 -4.36 7.86
N GLU A 135 9.66 -3.67 8.98
CA GLU A 135 9.64 -4.34 10.30
C GLU A 135 8.43 -5.27 10.44
N PHE A 136 7.24 -4.87 10.01
CA PHE A 136 6.08 -5.78 9.98
C PHE A 136 6.27 -6.97 9.05
N ALA A 137 6.92 -6.78 7.90
CA ALA A 137 7.26 -7.89 7.01
C ALA A 137 8.25 -8.86 7.65
N ARG A 138 9.25 -8.36 8.39
CA ARG A 138 10.21 -9.18 9.16
C ARG A 138 9.52 -10.01 10.23
N THR A 139 8.54 -9.45 10.93
CA THR A 139 7.75 -10.16 11.95
C THR A 139 6.61 -11.02 11.36
N ARG A 140 6.51 -11.12 10.03
CA ARG A 140 5.46 -11.84 9.28
C ARG A 140 4.03 -11.33 9.54
N GLN A 141 3.91 -10.09 10.03
CA GLN A 141 2.65 -9.38 10.23
C GLN A 141 2.20 -8.73 8.91
N TYR A 142 1.79 -9.55 7.95
CA TYR A 142 1.49 -9.09 6.58
C TYR A 142 0.23 -8.20 6.50
N THR A 143 -0.72 -8.38 7.41
CA THR A 143 -1.95 -7.58 7.49
C THR A 143 -1.67 -6.13 7.87
N GLU A 144 -0.83 -5.93 8.89
CA GLU A 144 -0.37 -4.64 9.37
C GLU A 144 0.55 -3.99 8.35
N CYS A 145 1.46 -4.77 7.76
CA CYS A 145 2.32 -4.34 6.66
C CYS A 145 1.48 -3.78 5.48
N LEU A 146 0.40 -4.47 5.11
CA LEU A 146 -0.50 -4.02 4.05
C LEU A 146 -1.25 -2.75 4.41
N ALA A 147 -1.71 -2.61 5.66
CA ALA A 147 -2.34 -1.39 6.14
C ALA A 147 -1.38 -0.20 6.05
N VAL A 148 -0.12 -0.38 6.44
CA VAL A 148 0.93 0.65 6.34
C VAL A 148 1.17 1.06 4.89
N TYR A 149 1.32 0.12 3.96
CA TYR A 149 1.51 0.47 2.55
C TYR A 149 0.28 1.15 1.92
N ARG A 150 -0.93 0.75 2.31
CA ARG A 150 -2.17 1.44 1.88
C ARG A 150 -2.23 2.89 2.37
N GLU A 151 -1.83 3.13 3.61
CA GLU A 151 -1.68 4.50 4.11
C GLU A 151 -0.63 5.28 3.33
N ALA A 152 0.51 4.66 3.03
CA ALA A 152 1.57 5.28 2.22
C ALA A 152 1.06 5.67 0.83
N CYS A 153 0.30 4.81 0.15
CA CYS A 153 -0.33 5.12 -1.15
C CYS A 153 -1.28 6.33 -1.06
N ARG A 154 -1.99 6.49 0.06
CA ARG A 154 -2.91 7.62 0.27
C ARG A 154 -2.19 8.94 0.55
N PHE A 155 -1.16 8.92 1.38
CA PHE A 155 -0.47 10.14 1.82
C PHE A 155 0.70 10.54 0.92
N VAL A 156 1.33 9.57 0.26
CA VAL A 156 2.45 9.77 -0.67
C VAL A 156 2.11 9.13 -2.02
N PRO A 157 1.07 9.64 -2.72
CA PRO A 157 0.59 9.01 -3.95
C PRO A 157 1.58 9.08 -5.13
N HIS A 158 2.53 10.02 -5.10
CA HIS A 158 3.55 10.20 -6.12
C HIS A 158 4.79 9.31 -5.90
N GLU A 159 4.79 8.44 -4.89
CA GLU A 159 5.86 7.50 -4.66
C GLU A 159 5.56 6.17 -5.38
N PHE A 160 6.29 5.91 -6.47
CA PHE A 160 6.12 4.68 -7.27
C PHE A 160 6.28 3.41 -6.44
N GLU A 161 7.25 3.39 -5.54
CA GLU A 161 7.57 2.24 -4.71
C GLU A 161 6.44 1.90 -3.74
N ALA A 162 5.66 2.88 -3.28
CA ALA A 162 4.52 2.64 -2.38
C ALA A 162 3.47 1.73 -3.04
N TRP A 163 3.09 2.06 -4.28
CA TRP A 163 2.11 1.29 -5.05
C TRP A 163 2.63 -0.08 -5.42
N ARG A 164 3.86 -0.17 -5.94
CA ARG A 164 4.42 -1.44 -6.38
C ARG A 164 4.63 -2.41 -5.21
N LEU A 165 5.11 -1.94 -4.06
CA LEU A 165 5.31 -2.77 -2.88
C LEU A 165 3.98 -3.20 -2.25
N CYS A 166 2.96 -2.33 -2.28
CA CYS A 166 1.60 -2.68 -1.85
C CYS A 166 1.03 -3.84 -2.69
N ALA A 167 1.13 -3.75 -4.02
CA ALA A 167 0.66 -4.80 -4.92
C ALA A 167 1.47 -6.10 -4.76
N GLU A 168 2.80 -6.04 -4.66
CA GLU A 168 3.65 -7.22 -4.42
C GLU A 168 3.29 -7.93 -3.10
N LEU A 169 2.98 -7.17 -2.05
CA LEU A 169 2.54 -7.75 -0.78
C LEU A 169 1.18 -8.44 -0.93
N GLN A 170 0.24 -7.85 -1.66
CA GLN A 170 -1.07 -8.46 -1.91
C GLN A 170 -0.95 -9.75 -2.72
N LEU A 171 -0.06 -9.80 -3.72
CA LEU A 171 0.25 -11.03 -4.45
C LEU A 171 0.84 -12.11 -3.52
N LYS A 172 1.77 -11.75 -2.62
CA LYS A 172 2.27 -12.67 -1.59
C LYS A 172 1.17 -13.19 -0.66
N MET A 173 0.15 -12.36 -0.39
CA MET A 173 -1.02 -12.73 0.39
C MET A 173 -2.09 -13.49 -0.41
N LYS A 174 -1.81 -13.87 -1.67
CA LYS A 174 -2.74 -14.54 -2.60
C LYS A 174 -4.01 -13.74 -2.87
N LYS A 175 -3.90 -12.41 -2.96
CA LYS A 175 -4.99 -11.49 -3.30
C LYS A 175 -4.67 -10.78 -4.63
N PRO A 176 -4.78 -11.47 -5.77
CA PRO A 176 -4.43 -10.90 -7.08
C PRO A 176 -5.34 -9.74 -7.48
N ASP A 177 -6.66 -9.85 -7.25
CA ASP A 177 -7.63 -8.81 -7.64
C ASP A 177 -7.31 -7.47 -6.97
N GLY A 178 -7.05 -7.50 -5.65
CA GLY A 178 -6.66 -6.29 -4.92
C GLY A 178 -5.30 -5.72 -5.35
N ALA A 179 -4.38 -6.58 -5.80
CA ALA A 179 -3.10 -6.15 -6.37
C ALA A 179 -3.28 -5.44 -7.72
N PHE A 180 -4.15 -6.00 -8.57
CA PHE A 180 -4.52 -5.40 -9.84
C PHE A 180 -5.13 -4.01 -9.64
N GLU A 181 -6.15 -3.89 -8.79
CA GLU A 181 -6.79 -2.60 -8.44
C GLU A 181 -5.76 -1.59 -7.94
N THR A 182 -4.87 -2.00 -7.03
CA THR A 182 -3.84 -1.11 -6.47
C THR A 182 -2.90 -0.57 -7.56
N LEU A 183 -2.55 -1.38 -8.57
CA LEU A 183 -1.69 -0.94 -9.67
C LEU A 183 -2.40 0.02 -10.63
N ILE A 184 -3.68 -0.23 -10.93
CA ILE A 184 -4.52 0.65 -11.73
C ILE A 184 -4.71 2.00 -11.04
N ASP A 185 -5.03 2.00 -9.74
CA ASP A 185 -5.15 3.22 -8.95
C ASP A 185 -3.83 3.99 -8.89
N GLY A 186 -2.71 3.27 -8.72
CA GLY A 186 -1.38 3.86 -8.71
C GLY A 186 -1.05 4.59 -10.01
N ARG A 187 -1.35 3.99 -11.17
CA ARG A 187 -1.13 4.57 -12.51
C ARG A 187 -1.72 5.97 -12.67
N MET A 188 -2.85 6.26 -12.01
CA MET A 188 -3.53 7.56 -12.11
C MET A 188 -2.70 8.72 -11.54
N ASN A 189 -1.76 8.45 -10.62
CA ASN A 189 -0.92 9.48 -9.99
C ASN A 189 0.29 9.88 -10.85
N PHE A 190 0.56 9.17 -11.94
CA PHE A 190 1.78 9.31 -12.73
C PHE A 190 1.50 9.67 -14.20
N GLY A 191 0.71 10.73 -14.43
CA GLY A 191 0.35 11.22 -15.77
C GLY A 191 1.40 12.13 -16.43
N GLY A 192 2.36 12.65 -15.67
CA GLY A 192 3.34 13.63 -16.13
C GLY A 192 4.36 13.04 -17.11
N PRO A 193 4.99 13.86 -18.00
CA PRO A 193 5.96 13.38 -18.98
C PRO A 193 7.11 12.59 -18.37
N GLN A 194 7.65 13.09 -17.25
CA GLN A 194 8.77 12.48 -16.53
C GLN A 194 8.38 11.20 -15.79
N THR A 195 7.11 11.06 -15.40
CA THR A 195 6.61 9.91 -14.63
C THR A 195 5.92 8.85 -15.49
N ARG A 196 5.82 9.06 -16.81
CA ARG A 196 5.16 8.12 -17.74
C ARG A 196 5.76 6.72 -17.67
N ALA A 197 7.08 6.61 -17.54
CA ALA A 197 7.79 5.34 -17.45
C ALA A 197 7.39 4.53 -16.20
N GLN A 198 7.30 5.17 -15.03
CA GLN A 198 6.85 4.53 -13.78
C GLN A 198 5.45 3.94 -13.94
N ALA A 199 4.62 4.68 -14.66
CA ALA A 199 3.23 4.41 -14.80
C ALA A 199 2.97 3.34 -15.88
N ILE A 200 3.84 3.25 -16.89
CA ILE A 200 3.96 2.08 -17.76
C ILE A 200 4.37 0.87 -16.92
N ALA A 201 5.38 0.98 -16.06
CA ALA A 201 5.83 -0.13 -15.22
C ALA A 201 4.73 -0.69 -14.29
N LEU A 202 3.87 0.17 -13.74
CA LEU A 202 2.71 -0.27 -12.95
C LEU A 202 1.71 -1.08 -13.80
N LEU A 203 1.36 -0.59 -14.99
CA LEU A 203 0.43 -1.30 -15.88
C LEU A 203 1.01 -2.58 -16.46
N THR A 204 2.32 -2.62 -16.76
CA THR A 204 2.99 -3.85 -17.20
C THR A 204 2.87 -4.93 -16.14
N ARG A 205 3.01 -4.58 -14.85
CA ARG A 205 2.78 -5.52 -13.74
C ARG A 205 1.32 -5.92 -13.61
N ALA A 206 0.39 -4.99 -13.81
CA ALA A 206 -1.02 -5.32 -13.79
C ALA A 206 -1.39 -6.30 -14.92
N ARG A 207 -0.72 -6.19 -16.08
CA ARG A 207 -0.84 -7.13 -17.21
C ARG A 207 -0.34 -8.54 -16.86
N GLU A 208 0.65 -8.68 -15.98
CA GLU A 208 1.12 -9.99 -15.51
C GLU A 208 0.04 -10.71 -14.68
N ILE A 209 -0.83 -9.95 -14.01
CA ILE A 209 -1.96 -10.47 -13.22
C ILE A 209 -3.15 -10.77 -14.13
N GLU A 210 -3.58 -9.77 -14.92
CA GLU A 210 -4.70 -9.88 -15.87
C GLU A 210 -4.23 -9.57 -17.30
N PRO A 211 -3.79 -10.59 -18.07
CA PRO A 211 -3.21 -10.36 -19.40
C PRO A 211 -4.21 -9.90 -20.45
N TRP A 212 -5.50 -10.13 -20.22
CA TRP A 212 -6.57 -10.03 -21.20
C TRP A 212 -7.53 -8.86 -20.95
N ASP A 213 -7.30 -8.04 -19.94
CA ASP A 213 -8.14 -6.86 -19.71
C ASP A 213 -7.91 -5.81 -20.81
N ASP A 214 -8.93 -5.64 -21.64
CA ASP A 214 -8.90 -4.71 -22.76
C ASP A 214 -8.76 -3.25 -22.30
N THR A 215 -9.27 -2.90 -21.11
CA THR A 215 -9.17 -1.52 -20.60
C THR A 215 -7.76 -1.17 -20.20
N LEU A 216 -7.09 -2.05 -19.44
CA LEU A 216 -5.65 -1.96 -19.14
C LEU A 216 -4.81 -1.90 -20.42
N LEU A 217 -5.06 -2.78 -21.39
CA LEU A 217 -4.25 -2.86 -22.60
C LEU A 217 -4.39 -1.59 -23.46
N LEU A 218 -5.58 -1.01 -23.53
CA LEU A 218 -5.81 0.28 -24.18
C LEU A 218 -5.05 1.40 -23.49
N ASP A 219 -5.14 1.47 -22.17
CA ASP A 219 -4.43 2.49 -21.39
C ASP A 219 -2.92 2.35 -21.58
N LEU A 220 -2.37 1.13 -21.48
CA LEU A 220 -0.96 0.84 -21.73
C LEU A 220 -0.53 1.27 -23.14
N ALA A 221 -1.32 0.97 -24.17
CA ALA A 221 -1.04 1.39 -25.55
C ALA A 221 -0.99 2.92 -25.69
N GLU A 222 -1.92 3.65 -25.05
CA GLU A 222 -1.88 5.12 -25.05
C GLU A 222 -0.64 5.69 -24.39
N LEU A 223 -0.11 5.00 -23.40
CA LEU A 223 1.07 5.42 -22.67
C LEU A 223 2.34 5.14 -23.43
N TYR A 224 2.39 4.03 -24.17
CA TYR A 224 3.45 3.78 -25.13
C TYR A 224 3.46 4.83 -26.25
N VAL A 225 2.29 5.20 -26.81
CA VAL A 225 2.20 6.32 -27.76
C VAL A 225 2.76 7.61 -27.18
N LYS A 226 2.42 7.92 -25.93
CA LYS A 226 2.90 9.13 -25.24
C LYS A 226 4.38 9.07 -24.83
N ASN A 227 4.99 7.89 -24.78
CA ASN A 227 6.37 7.69 -24.38
C ASN A 227 7.27 7.38 -25.60
N ASP A 228 6.80 7.68 -26.81
CA ASP A 228 7.48 7.46 -28.09
C ASP A 228 7.84 5.98 -28.36
N GLN A 229 7.15 5.05 -27.71
CA GLN A 229 7.30 3.60 -27.91
C GLN A 229 6.24 3.11 -28.91
N SER A 230 6.29 3.62 -30.14
CA SER A 230 5.28 3.39 -31.17
C SER A 230 5.14 1.92 -31.57
N ASP A 231 6.24 1.17 -31.60
CA ASP A 231 6.24 -0.22 -32.08
C ASP A 231 5.44 -1.12 -31.13
N LEU A 232 5.76 -1.06 -29.83
CA LEU A 232 5.02 -1.76 -28.77
C LEU A 232 3.55 -1.34 -28.73
N ALA A 233 3.26 -0.05 -28.98
CA ALA A 233 1.89 0.44 -29.06
C ALA A 233 1.14 -0.19 -30.23
N LEU A 234 1.74 -0.27 -31.42
CA LEU A 234 1.09 -0.85 -32.61
C LEU A 234 0.83 -2.34 -32.47
N GLU A 235 1.77 -3.08 -31.86
CA GLU A 235 1.57 -4.50 -31.53
C GLU A 235 0.34 -4.68 -30.64
N LEU A 236 0.26 -3.95 -29.52
CA LEU A 236 -0.91 -4.01 -28.62
C LEU A 236 -2.20 -3.58 -29.33
N LEU A 237 -2.18 -2.50 -30.10
CA LEU A 237 -3.37 -2.01 -30.81
C LEU A 237 -3.84 -3.00 -31.88
N SER A 238 -2.93 -3.72 -32.55
CA SER A 238 -3.31 -4.72 -33.55
C SER A 238 -4.07 -5.89 -32.91
N THR A 239 -3.55 -6.43 -31.79
CA THR A 239 -4.21 -7.50 -31.03
C THR A 239 -5.56 -7.07 -30.45
N LEU A 240 -5.67 -5.83 -29.97
CA LEU A 240 -6.93 -5.27 -29.49
C LEU A 240 -7.95 -5.05 -30.61
N SER A 241 -7.49 -4.70 -31.81
CA SER A 241 -8.38 -4.41 -32.94
C SER A 241 -9.14 -5.64 -33.47
N CYS A 242 -8.67 -6.85 -33.16
CA CYS A 242 -9.34 -8.09 -33.53
C CYS A 242 -10.44 -8.51 -32.53
N ARG A 243 -10.39 -8.00 -31.29
CA ARG A 243 -11.28 -8.41 -30.19
C ARG A 243 -12.31 -7.35 -29.82
N LEU A 244 -11.98 -6.08 -30.01
CA LEU A 244 -12.83 -4.95 -29.62
C LEU A 244 -13.82 -4.54 -30.72
N SER A 245 -15.02 -4.18 -30.29
CA SER A 245 -16.08 -3.63 -31.15
C SER A 245 -16.54 -2.23 -30.69
N GLY A 246 -17.29 -1.54 -31.54
CA GLY A 246 -17.97 -0.28 -31.21
C GLY A 246 -17.04 0.89 -30.84
N PRO A 247 -17.32 1.64 -29.74
CA PRO A 247 -16.61 2.89 -29.44
C PRO A 247 -15.14 2.67 -29.05
N ARG A 248 -14.81 1.54 -28.41
CA ARG A 248 -13.43 1.20 -28.03
C ARG A 248 -12.58 0.92 -29.28
N LEU A 249 -13.13 0.22 -30.27
CA LEU A 249 -12.48 0.00 -31.56
C LEU A 249 -12.18 1.32 -32.28
N ARG A 250 -13.10 2.29 -32.25
CA ARG A 250 -12.86 3.63 -32.83
C ARG A 250 -11.66 4.32 -32.19
N ARG A 251 -11.49 4.19 -30.86
CA ARG A 251 -10.33 4.72 -30.13
C ARG A 251 -9.03 4.04 -30.59
N VAL A 252 -9.03 2.70 -30.71
CA VAL A 252 -7.89 1.92 -31.26
C VAL A 252 -7.52 2.39 -32.67
N ARG A 253 -8.49 2.44 -33.58
CA ARG A 253 -8.25 2.85 -34.98
C ARG A 253 -7.75 4.28 -35.07
N ARG A 254 -8.26 5.19 -34.23
CA ARG A 254 -7.78 6.57 -34.15
C ARG A 254 -6.32 6.64 -33.71
N LEU A 255 -5.92 5.83 -32.72
CA LEU A 255 -4.53 5.75 -32.26
C LEU A 255 -3.61 5.16 -33.35
N GLN A 256 -4.01 4.05 -33.99
CA GLN A 256 -3.27 3.46 -35.11
C GLN A 256 -3.06 4.45 -36.27
N LEU A 257 -4.09 5.21 -36.63
CA LEU A 257 -4.02 6.25 -37.65
C LEU A 257 -3.05 7.37 -37.27
N ARG A 258 -3.09 7.84 -36.03
CA ARG A 258 -2.19 8.91 -35.55
C ARG A 258 -0.72 8.51 -35.59
N LEU A 259 -0.41 7.26 -35.24
CA LEU A 259 0.97 6.76 -35.21
C LEU A 259 1.55 6.53 -36.60
N THR A 260 0.76 5.91 -37.49
CA THR A 260 1.27 5.46 -38.79
C THR A 260 1.05 6.47 -39.91
N LEU A 261 0.07 7.38 -39.74
CA LEU A 261 -0.41 8.32 -40.76
C LEU A 261 -0.74 7.64 -42.12
N ALA A 262 -0.91 6.32 -42.15
CA ALA A 262 -1.01 5.58 -43.39
C ALA A 262 -2.46 5.55 -43.91
N PRO A 263 -2.65 5.64 -45.24
CA PRO A 263 -3.98 5.71 -45.86
C PRO A 263 -4.85 4.48 -45.54
N ARG A 264 -4.24 3.31 -45.33
CA ARG A 264 -4.93 2.09 -44.90
C ARG A 264 -5.64 2.24 -43.55
N PHE A 265 -5.01 2.89 -42.57
CA PHE A 265 -5.60 3.10 -41.25
C PHE A 265 -6.64 4.21 -41.28
N LEU A 266 -6.55 5.14 -42.23
CA LEU A 266 -7.56 6.16 -42.48
C LEU A 266 -8.85 5.52 -43.00
N LEU A 267 -8.75 4.59 -43.96
CA LEU A 267 -9.89 3.81 -44.45
C LEU A 267 -10.51 2.92 -43.36
N LEU A 268 -9.68 2.21 -42.57
CA LEU A 268 -10.17 1.38 -41.46
C LEU A 268 -10.84 2.22 -40.37
N TRP A 269 -10.31 3.42 -40.08
CA TRP A 269 -10.93 4.36 -39.14
C TRP A 269 -12.29 4.87 -39.65
N LEU A 270 -12.38 5.26 -40.93
CA LEU A 270 -13.65 5.67 -41.56
C LEU A 270 -14.70 4.55 -41.55
N ARG A 271 -14.29 3.30 -41.84
CA ARG A 271 -15.18 2.13 -41.78
C ARG A 271 -15.69 1.88 -40.35
N ALA A 272 -14.82 1.94 -39.34
CA ALA A 272 -15.22 1.80 -37.94
C ALA A 272 -16.17 2.93 -37.47
N PHE A 273 -16.21 4.06 -38.17
CA PHE A 273 -17.17 5.12 -37.90
C PHE A 273 -18.56 4.79 -38.46
N ARG A 274 -18.66 4.08 -39.59
CA ARG A 274 -19.92 3.78 -40.30
C ARG A 274 -20.72 2.59 -39.75
N HIS A 275 -20.09 1.63 -39.07
CA HIS A 275 -20.76 0.40 -38.62
C HIS A 275 -21.60 0.50 -37.32
N THR A 276 -21.83 1.69 -36.74
CA THR A 276 -22.63 1.77 -35.49
C THR A 276 -24.14 1.84 -35.68
N GLU A 277 -24.66 1.88 -36.90
CA GLU A 277 -26.11 1.91 -37.11
C GLU A 277 -26.71 0.53 -37.39
N THR A 278 -25.90 -0.52 -37.59
CA THR A 278 -26.40 -1.81 -38.09
C THR A 278 -25.75 -3.03 -37.42
N GLU A 279 -25.67 -3.07 -36.09
CA GLU A 279 -25.38 -4.31 -35.35
C GLU A 279 -26.31 -4.48 -34.14
N ALA A 280 -27.58 -4.11 -34.30
CA ALA A 280 -28.66 -4.89 -33.69
C ALA A 280 -29.17 -5.81 -34.81
N THR A 281 -29.00 -7.13 -34.63
CA THR A 281 -29.38 -8.21 -35.56
C THR A 281 -28.45 -8.46 -36.74
N LEU A 282 -27.41 -9.28 -36.51
CA LEU A 282 -27.10 -10.37 -37.43
C LEU A 282 -26.82 -11.66 -36.64
N PRO A 283 -27.32 -12.82 -37.12
CA PRO A 283 -27.36 -14.06 -36.37
C PRO A 283 -25.99 -14.70 -36.30
N LEU A 284 -25.77 -15.36 -35.17
CA LEU A 284 -24.70 -16.30 -34.89
C LEU A 284 -24.73 -17.46 -35.92
N VAL A 285 -24.05 -17.28 -37.05
CA VAL A 285 -23.63 -18.32 -38.00
C VAL A 285 -22.10 -18.33 -37.89
N ASP A 286 -21.38 -19.37 -37.47
CA ASP A 286 -21.65 -20.79 -37.36
C ASP A 286 -21.20 -21.32 -36.00
N ARG A 287 -22.02 -22.20 -35.42
CA ARG A 287 -21.51 -23.21 -34.49
C ARG A 287 -20.55 -24.10 -35.29
N MET A 288 -19.26 -24.02 -35.01
CA MET A 288 -18.36 -25.12 -35.35
C MET A 288 -18.94 -26.40 -34.70
N PRO A 289 -19.10 -27.51 -35.45
CA PRO A 289 -19.44 -28.77 -34.81
C PRO A 289 -18.30 -29.11 -33.85
N ALA A 290 -18.67 -29.42 -32.61
CA ALA A 290 -17.76 -30.01 -31.66
C ALA A 290 -17.30 -31.35 -32.25
N GLU A 291 -16.09 -31.39 -32.80
CA GLU A 291 -15.37 -32.66 -32.91
C GLU A 291 -15.17 -33.17 -31.49
N GLU A 292 -15.83 -34.30 -31.21
CA GLU A 292 -15.66 -35.09 -30.02
C GLU A 292 -14.18 -35.40 -29.83
N ILE A 293 -13.53 -34.67 -28.94
CA ILE A 293 -12.30 -35.15 -28.31
C ILE A 293 -12.75 -36.26 -27.37
N GLU A 294 -12.75 -37.50 -27.88
CA GLU A 294 -12.79 -38.71 -27.06
C GLU A 294 -11.60 -38.64 -26.08
N ILE A 295 -11.89 -38.24 -24.85
CA ILE A 295 -10.97 -38.39 -23.73
C ILE A 295 -10.97 -39.90 -23.41
N PRO A 296 -9.85 -40.63 -23.59
CA PRO A 296 -9.81 -42.02 -23.21
C PRO A 296 -10.02 -42.12 -21.70
N GLN A 297 -11.09 -42.80 -21.31
CA GLN A 297 -11.41 -43.12 -19.93
C GLN A 297 -10.17 -43.74 -19.27
N LEU A 298 -9.57 -43.02 -18.32
CA LEU A 298 -8.58 -43.56 -17.40
C LEU A 298 -9.24 -44.73 -16.67
N ARG A 299 -8.92 -45.93 -17.16
CA ARG A 299 -9.34 -47.21 -16.61
C ARG A 299 -8.93 -47.23 -15.14
N ARG A 300 -9.91 -47.09 -14.26
CA ARG A 300 -9.78 -47.41 -12.83
C ARG A 300 -9.28 -48.85 -12.74
N VAL A 301 -8.00 -49.03 -12.42
CA VAL A 301 -7.52 -50.31 -11.89
C VAL A 301 -7.90 -50.32 -10.42
N SER A 302 -9.15 -50.71 -10.18
CA SER A 302 -9.59 -51.24 -8.90
C SER A 302 -9.46 -52.76 -8.98
N GLY A 303 -8.64 -53.34 -8.10
CA GLY A 303 -8.91 -54.67 -7.56
C GLY A 303 -7.75 -55.67 -7.57
N SER A 304 -7.40 -56.07 -6.35
CA SER A 304 -7.25 -57.47 -5.93
C SER A 304 -5.88 -58.14 -6.03
N SER A 305 -5.24 -58.20 -4.86
CA SER A 305 -4.88 -59.43 -4.15
C SER A 305 -4.22 -60.58 -4.93
N GLY A 306 -2.97 -60.84 -4.56
CA GLY A 306 -2.25 -62.10 -4.62
C GLY A 306 -1.14 -62.05 -3.58
#